data_AF-A0A957C895-F1
#
_entry.id   AF-A0A957C895-F1
#
_cell.length_a   1.000
_cell.length_b   1.000
_cell.length_c   1.000
_cell.angle_alpha   90.00
_cell.angle_beta   90.00
_cell.angle_gamma   90.00
#
_symmetry.space_group_name_H-M   'P 1'
#
loop_
_entity.id
_entity.type
_entity.pdbx_description
1 polymer ?
#
loop_
_entity_poly.entity_id
_entity_poly.type
_entity_poly.pdbx_seq_one_letter_code
_entity_poly.pdbx_strand_id
1 'polypeptide(L)'
;MAAIGLTMGLLLLSMFLLLRFCRLRWHSLRTRMKRRLVALLAAQIFLLLALAYAAWPLLPTGQAQRSEAIESFLSQLRDGNIQSALNMIIPAPEEHIAFIQIALSSQANRPVRWEVTEPNDTNYAFGDVTFVDGQTLDLFIGLEWEWEKARWGISELEFGRELSTSKARFYLYSNFLPYNWFRGGVIYLSIFCALFIAWQIWQLRKMWANLQEKENLLPNEAHNF
;
A
#
# COMPACT_ATOMS: atom_id res chain seq x y z
N MET A 1 -4.43 10.57 1.65
CA MET A 1 -2.97 10.64 1.94
C MET A 1 -2.65 11.25 3.31
N ALA A 2 -3.22 12.39 3.71
CA ALA A 2 -2.88 13.07 4.97
C ALA A 2 -2.99 12.19 6.24
N ALA A 3 -4.04 11.35 6.35
CA ALA A 3 -4.24 10.48 7.51
C ALA A 3 -3.15 9.40 7.67
N ILE A 4 -2.75 8.75 6.56
CA ILE A 4 -1.71 7.71 6.56
C ILE A 4 -0.34 8.31 6.93
N GLY A 5 -0.02 9.49 6.39
CA GLY A 5 1.20 10.21 6.77
C GLY A 5 1.23 10.54 8.25
N LEU A 6 0.09 10.96 8.82
CA LEU A 6 -0.04 11.27 10.23
C LEU A 6 0.08 10.01 11.12
N THR A 7 -0.50 8.87 10.74
CA THR A 7 -0.34 7.61 11.50
C THR A 7 1.10 7.11 11.50
N MET A 8 1.76 7.12 10.34
CA MET A 8 3.17 6.75 10.25
C MET A 8 4.03 7.70 11.10
N GLY A 9 3.78 9.01 11.05
CA GLY A 9 4.49 9.99 11.87
C GLY A 9 4.33 9.75 13.37
N LEU A 10 3.10 9.50 13.83
CA LEU A 10 2.80 9.16 15.23
C LEU A 10 3.52 7.87 15.67
N LEU A 11 3.51 6.83 14.83
CA LEU A 11 4.19 5.57 15.12
C LEU A 11 5.70 5.73 15.19
N LEU A 12 6.30 6.46 14.25
CA LEU A 12 7.73 6.76 14.26
C LEU A 12 8.14 7.54 15.50
N LEU A 13 7.36 8.57 15.88
CA LEU A 13 7.58 9.31 17.13
C LEU A 13 7.53 8.38 18.34
N SER A 14 6.54 7.49 18.39
CA SER A 14 6.39 6.55 19.50
C SER A 14 7.51 5.51 19.58
N MET A 15 8.00 5.04 18.43
CA MET A 15 9.15 4.14 18.35
C MET A 15 10.42 4.85 18.82
N PHE A 16 10.61 6.12 18.44
CA PHE A 16 11.72 6.95 18.89
C PHE A 16 11.71 7.14 20.42
N LEU A 17 10.55 7.43 21.00
CA LEU A 17 10.40 7.57 22.47
C LEU A 17 10.75 6.26 23.19
N LEU A 18 10.31 5.12 22.68
CA LEU A 18 10.63 3.81 23.25
C LEU A 18 12.12 3.46 23.12
N LEU A 19 12.74 3.72 21.97
CA LEU A 19 14.17 3.53 21.78
C LEU A 19 14.98 4.43 22.72
N ARG A 20 14.59 5.70 22.88
CA ARG A 20 15.22 6.62 23.84
C ARG A 20 15.09 6.12 25.26
N PHE A 21 13.91 5.66 25.67
CA PHE A 21 13.69 5.09 27.00
C PHE A 21 14.53 3.82 27.23
N CYS A 22 14.51 2.89 26.27
CA CYS A 22 15.33 1.69 26.30
C CYS A 22 16.80 2.07 26.46
N ARG A 23 17.34 2.96 25.62
CA ARG A 23 18.75 3.38 25.71
C ARG A 23 19.10 3.96 27.08
N LEU A 24 18.25 4.81 27.65
CA LEU A 24 18.54 5.49 28.91
C LEU A 24 18.42 4.58 30.14
N ARG A 25 17.55 3.56 30.09
CA ARG A 25 17.17 2.78 31.29
C ARG A 25 17.35 1.27 31.15
N TRP A 26 17.87 0.76 30.04
CA TRP A 26 18.01 -0.68 29.78
C TRP A 26 18.66 -1.44 30.93
N HIS A 27 19.77 -0.93 31.45
CA HIS A 27 20.53 -1.62 32.51
C HIS A 27 19.78 -1.65 33.84
N SER A 28 18.98 -0.63 34.15
CA SER A 28 18.15 -0.54 35.36
C SER A 28 16.85 -1.36 35.30
N LEU A 29 16.46 -1.84 34.12
CA LEU A 29 15.18 -2.53 33.93
C LEU A 29 15.25 -4.02 34.31
N ARG A 30 14.23 -4.48 35.04
CA ARG A 30 14.03 -5.90 35.35
C ARG A 30 13.71 -6.71 34.09
N THR A 31 14.08 -7.98 34.08
CA THR A 31 13.92 -8.90 32.92
C THR A 31 12.49 -9.00 32.39
N ARG A 32 11.48 -9.00 33.27
CA ARG A 32 10.06 -9.00 32.86
C ARG A 32 9.66 -7.72 32.11
N MET A 33 10.21 -6.57 32.49
CA MET A 33 9.95 -5.28 31.82
C MET A 33 10.68 -5.20 30.48
N LYS A 34 11.92 -5.71 30.41
CA LYS A 34 12.66 -5.86 29.13
C LYS A 34 11.87 -6.67 28.11
N ARG A 35 11.31 -7.83 28.51
CA ARG A 35 10.48 -8.66 27.62
C ARG A 35 9.25 -7.93 27.09
N ARG A 36 8.55 -7.16 27.94
CA ARG A 36 7.41 -6.34 27.51
C ARG A 36 7.84 -5.26 26.54
N LEU A 37 8.93 -4.54 26.81
CA LEU A 37 9.45 -3.51 25.90
C LEU A 37 9.86 -4.08 24.53
N VAL A 38 10.51 -5.25 24.51
CA VAL A 38 10.86 -5.94 23.27
C VAL A 38 9.60 -6.33 22.49
N ALA A 39 8.58 -6.88 23.16
CA ALA A 39 7.31 -7.22 22.51
C ALA A 39 6.60 -5.97 21.95
N LEU A 40 6.67 -4.84 22.67
CA LEU A 40 6.09 -3.57 22.23
C LEU A 40 6.82 -2.99 21.01
N LEU A 41 8.15 -3.03 21.00
CA LEU A 41 8.95 -2.64 19.84
C LEU A 41 8.66 -3.54 18.64
N ALA A 42 8.57 -4.85 18.83
CA ALA A 42 8.22 -5.79 17.78
C ALA A 42 6.82 -5.52 17.19
N ALA A 43 5.83 -5.27 18.05
CA ALA A 43 4.48 -4.91 17.61
C ALA A 43 4.45 -3.60 16.81
N GLN A 44 5.23 -2.59 17.22
CA GLN A 44 5.36 -1.31 16.50
C GLN A 44 6.02 -1.48 15.13
N ILE A 45 7.09 -2.26 15.05
CA ILE A 45 7.76 -2.55 13.77
C ILE A 45 6.80 -3.29 12.85
N PHE A 46 6.09 -4.30 13.35
CA PHE A 46 5.12 -5.05 12.56
C PHE A 46 4.00 -4.13 12.05
N LEU A 47 3.51 -3.22 12.88
CA LEU A 47 2.45 -2.28 12.52
C LEU A 47 2.93 -1.21 11.52
N LEU A 48 4.17 -0.73 11.65
CA LEU A 48 4.81 0.14 10.65
C LEU A 48 4.99 -0.57 9.32
N LEU A 49 5.42 -1.83 9.33
CA LEU A 49 5.57 -2.65 8.12
C LEU A 49 4.22 -2.89 7.45
N ALA A 50 3.18 -3.22 8.21
CA ALA A 50 1.83 -3.39 7.70
C ALA A 50 1.29 -2.10 7.07
N LEU A 51 1.51 -0.95 7.71
CA LEU A 51 1.14 0.37 7.17
C LEU A 51 1.93 0.73 5.91
N ALA A 52 3.24 0.49 5.92
CA ALA A 52 4.10 0.78 4.77
C ALA A 52 3.72 -0.08 3.57
N TYR A 53 3.43 -1.37 3.80
CA TYR A 53 2.91 -2.27 2.78
C TYR A 53 1.56 -1.76 2.26
N ALA A 54 0.60 -1.52 3.16
CA ALA A 54 -0.75 -1.04 2.82
C ALA A 54 -0.75 0.32 2.09
N ALA A 55 0.16 1.22 2.44
CA ALA A 55 0.29 2.55 1.83
C ALA A 55 1.17 2.56 0.57
N TRP A 56 1.91 1.48 0.31
CA TRP A 56 2.89 1.41 -0.78
C TRP A 56 2.36 1.89 -2.14
N PRO A 57 1.15 1.46 -2.59
CA PRO A 57 0.63 1.86 -3.90
C PRO A 57 0.35 3.38 -3.99
N LEU A 58 0.16 4.03 -2.84
CA LEU A 58 -0.14 5.45 -2.74
C LEU A 58 1.12 6.33 -2.64
N LEU A 59 2.29 5.73 -2.42
CA LEU A 59 3.55 6.46 -2.36
C LEU A 59 4.04 6.80 -3.79
N PRO A 60 4.87 7.86 -3.96
CA PRO A 60 5.40 8.24 -5.28
C PRO A 60 6.11 7.09 -6.02
N THR A 61 6.81 6.22 -5.29
CA THR A 61 7.45 5.02 -5.86
C THR A 61 6.44 3.99 -6.34
N GLY A 62 5.34 3.80 -5.60
CA GLY A 62 4.23 2.95 -6.03
C GLY A 62 3.50 3.53 -7.25
N GLN A 63 3.36 4.86 -7.32
CA GLN A 63 2.78 5.54 -8.48
C GLN A 63 3.71 5.50 -9.70
N ALA A 64 5.03 5.54 -9.54
CA ALA A 64 5.97 5.37 -10.66
C ALA A 64 5.88 3.96 -11.27
N GLN A 65 5.78 2.91 -10.44
CA GLN A 65 5.56 1.53 -10.90
C GLN A 65 4.25 1.36 -11.67
N ARG A 66 3.25 2.21 -11.39
CA ARG A 66 1.98 2.20 -12.10
C ARG A 66 2.14 2.64 -13.55
N SER A 67 2.83 3.75 -13.79
CA SER A 67 3.13 4.22 -15.14
C SER A 67 3.95 3.20 -15.91
N GLU A 68 4.96 2.61 -15.27
CA GLU A 68 5.78 1.54 -15.86
C GLU A 68 4.93 0.31 -16.24
N ALA A 69 3.95 -0.08 -15.42
CA ALA A 69 3.04 -1.19 -15.73
C ALA A 69 2.17 -0.90 -16.96
N ILE A 70 1.66 0.32 -17.10
CA ILE A 70 0.89 0.75 -18.29
C ILE A 70 1.77 0.72 -19.54
N GLU A 71 2.96 1.33 -19.47
CA GLU A 71 3.89 1.38 -20.59
C GLU A 71 4.33 -0.02 -21.02
N SER A 72 4.62 -0.89 -20.05
CA SER A 72 4.95 -2.29 -20.29
C SER A 72 3.80 -3.01 -20.99
N PHE A 73 2.57 -2.87 -20.50
CA PHE A 73 1.39 -3.47 -21.08
C PHE A 73 1.17 -3.04 -22.55
N LEU A 74 1.17 -1.73 -22.82
CA LEU A 74 0.98 -1.19 -24.17
C LEU A 74 2.13 -1.59 -25.12
N SER A 75 3.36 -1.67 -24.60
CA SER A 75 4.51 -2.16 -25.37
C SER A 75 4.38 -3.63 -25.73
N GLN A 76 3.98 -4.50 -24.79
CA GLN A 76 3.74 -5.91 -25.09
C GLN A 76 2.64 -6.09 -26.15
N LEU A 77 1.59 -5.27 -26.12
CA LEU A 77 0.53 -5.28 -27.13
C LEU A 77 1.02 -4.84 -28.51
N ARG A 78 1.78 -3.74 -28.58
CA ARG A 78 2.41 -3.26 -29.83
C ARG A 78 3.26 -4.36 -30.46
N ASP A 79 4.08 -5.01 -29.63
CA ASP A 79 5.04 -6.02 -30.08
C ASP A 79 4.36 -7.37 -30.38
N GLY A 80 3.06 -7.51 -30.13
CA GLY A 80 2.27 -8.72 -30.39
C GLY A 80 2.47 -9.83 -29.36
N ASN A 81 3.09 -9.54 -28.21
CA ASN A 81 3.32 -10.47 -27.11
C ASN A 81 2.07 -10.61 -26.23
N ILE A 82 1.01 -11.19 -26.80
CA ILE A 82 -0.32 -11.23 -26.15
C ILE A 82 -0.30 -11.96 -24.81
N GLN A 83 0.47 -13.06 -24.68
CA GLN A 83 0.57 -13.78 -23.41
C GLN A 83 1.19 -12.93 -22.30
N SER A 84 2.22 -12.14 -22.62
CA SER A 84 2.84 -11.21 -21.66
C SER A 84 1.86 -10.12 -21.23
N ALA A 85 1.08 -9.57 -22.17
CA ALA A 85 0.04 -8.58 -21.87
C ALA A 85 -1.08 -9.18 -21.01
N LEU A 86 -1.56 -10.38 -21.33
CA LEU A 86 -2.57 -11.09 -20.52
C LEU A 86 -2.09 -11.35 -19.10
N ASN A 87 -0.81 -11.70 -18.92
CA ASN A 87 -0.24 -11.91 -17.58
C ASN A 87 -0.23 -10.63 -16.72
N MET A 88 -0.34 -9.44 -17.32
CA MET A 88 -0.41 -8.15 -16.62
C MET A 88 -1.85 -7.77 -16.21
N ILE A 89 -2.85 -8.48 -16.74
CA ILE A 89 -4.26 -8.31 -16.37
C ILE A 89 -4.52 -9.07 -15.07
N ILE A 90 -5.32 -8.47 -14.18
CA ILE A 90 -5.73 -9.12 -12.93
C ILE A 90 -6.61 -10.34 -13.27
N PRO A 91 -6.44 -11.48 -12.56
CA PRO A 91 -7.18 -12.70 -12.87
C PRO A 91 -8.70 -12.46 -12.99
N ALA A 92 -9.24 -12.87 -14.13
CA ALA A 92 -10.64 -12.78 -14.47
C ALA A 92 -11.28 -14.17 -14.54
N PRO A 93 -12.61 -14.30 -14.48
CA PRO A 93 -13.29 -15.54 -14.85
C PRO A 93 -12.83 -16.01 -16.24
N GLU A 94 -12.67 -17.32 -16.44
CA GLU A 94 -12.12 -17.89 -17.69
C GLU A 94 -12.86 -17.43 -18.95
N GLU A 95 -14.18 -17.27 -18.86
CA GLU A 95 -15.04 -16.77 -19.93
C GLU A 95 -14.66 -15.36 -20.38
N HIS A 96 -14.25 -14.50 -19.44
CA HIS A 96 -13.78 -13.15 -19.76
C HIS A 96 -12.39 -13.21 -20.40
N ILE A 97 -11.48 -14.03 -19.86
CA ILE A 97 -10.10 -14.19 -20.38
C ILE A 97 -10.10 -14.57 -21.86
N ALA A 98 -10.96 -15.51 -22.27
CA ALA A 98 -11.06 -15.94 -23.66
C ALA A 98 -11.45 -14.77 -24.58
N PHE A 99 -12.41 -13.94 -24.16
CA PHE A 99 -12.80 -12.75 -24.91
C PHE A 99 -11.66 -11.72 -24.96
N ILE A 100 -10.97 -11.47 -23.83
CA ILE A 100 -9.81 -10.57 -23.79
C ILE A 100 -8.75 -11.02 -24.80
N GLN A 101 -8.42 -12.31 -24.78
CA GLN A 101 -7.40 -12.90 -25.64
C GLN A 101 -7.74 -12.69 -27.12
N ILE A 102 -9.01 -12.91 -27.52
CA ILE A 102 -9.47 -12.67 -28.90
C ILE A 102 -9.31 -11.19 -29.24
N ALA A 103 -9.80 -10.28 -28.39
CA ALA A 103 -9.73 -8.84 -28.63
C ALA A 103 -8.29 -8.33 -28.79
N LEU A 104 -7.37 -8.77 -27.91
CA LEU A 104 -5.96 -8.37 -27.95
C LEU A 104 -5.18 -9.02 -29.10
N SER A 105 -5.61 -10.18 -29.59
CA SER A 105 -4.94 -10.87 -30.70
C SER A 105 -5.05 -10.12 -32.03
N SER A 106 -6.11 -9.33 -32.19
CA SER A 106 -6.39 -8.55 -33.41
C SER A 106 -5.31 -7.51 -33.66
N GLN A 107 -4.72 -7.53 -34.87
CA GLN A 107 -3.73 -6.54 -35.28
C GLN A 107 -4.29 -5.11 -35.30
N ALA A 108 -5.59 -4.96 -35.58
CA ALA A 108 -6.26 -3.66 -35.59
C ALA A 108 -6.34 -3.01 -34.19
N ASN A 109 -6.17 -3.80 -33.14
CA ASN A 109 -6.17 -3.35 -31.75
C ASN A 109 -4.74 -3.19 -31.18
N ARG A 110 -3.69 -3.26 -32.02
CA ARG A 110 -2.31 -3.08 -31.56
C ARG A 110 -1.90 -1.62 -31.68
N PRO A 111 -1.62 -0.94 -30.55
CA PRO A 111 -1.22 0.45 -30.58
C PRO A 111 0.21 0.61 -31.12
N VAL A 112 0.47 1.68 -31.86
CA VAL A 112 1.82 2.03 -32.36
C VAL A 112 2.44 3.16 -31.54
N ARG A 113 1.60 4.07 -31.06
CA ARG A 113 1.99 5.19 -30.20
C ARG A 113 0.90 5.41 -29.16
N TRP A 114 1.29 5.83 -27.97
CA TRP A 114 0.38 6.23 -26.90
C TRP A 114 0.93 7.45 -26.17
N GLU A 115 0.03 8.25 -25.62
CA GLU A 115 0.34 9.34 -24.73
C GLU A 115 -0.60 9.24 -23.52
N VAL A 116 -0.04 9.02 -22.34
CA VAL A 116 -0.83 8.84 -21.12
C VAL A 116 -0.93 10.19 -20.42
N THR A 117 -2.06 10.85 -20.57
CA THR A 117 -2.36 12.11 -19.87
C THR A 117 -2.90 11.80 -18.47
N GLU A 118 -2.09 12.16 -17.48
CA GLU A 118 -2.31 12.17 -16.03
C GLU A 118 -3.40 11.25 -15.44
N PRO A 119 -3.03 10.41 -14.46
CA PRO A 119 -4.02 9.63 -13.73
C PRO A 119 -4.90 10.53 -12.86
N ASN A 120 -6.08 10.89 -13.37
CA ASN A 120 -7.00 11.81 -12.68
C ASN A 120 -7.79 11.15 -11.54
N ASP A 121 -7.46 9.91 -11.18
CA ASP A 121 -7.83 9.27 -9.93
C ASP A 121 -6.83 8.15 -9.67
N THR A 122 -6.63 7.77 -8.41
CA THR A 122 -5.58 6.83 -7.95
C THR A 122 -5.51 5.47 -8.67
N ASN A 123 -6.53 5.13 -9.46
CA ASN A 123 -6.68 3.83 -10.14
C ASN A 123 -6.92 3.95 -11.66
N TYR A 124 -7.13 5.13 -12.23
CA TYR A 124 -7.42 5.27 -13.67
C TYR A 124 -6.37 6.09 -14.38
N ALA A 125 -5.95 5.62 -15.56
CA ALA A 125 -5.10 6.35 -16.47
C ALA A 125 -5.88 6.65 -17.74
N PHE A 126 -5.77 7.90 -18.19
CA PHE A 126 -6.38 8.38 -19.42
C PHE A 126 -5.29 8.73 -20.42
N GLY A 127 -5.66 8.90 -21.68
CA GLY A 127 -4.69 9.27 -22.70
C GLY A 127 -5.24 9.11 -24.09
N ASP A 128 -4.31 9.10 -25.03
CA ASP A 128 -4.56 8.89 -26.44
C ASP A 128 -3.74 7.70 -26.94
N VAL A 129 -4.34 6.91 -27.83
CA VAL A 129 -3.69 5.77 -28.46
C VAL A 129 -3.85 5.82 -29.96
N THR A 130 -2.73 5.68 -30.69
CA THR A 130 -2.68 5.74 -32.15
C THR A 130 -2.36 4.38 -32.75
N PHE A 131 -3.10 3.99 -33.77
CA PHE A 131 -2.97 2.69 -34.45
C PHE A 131 -2.21 2.78 -35.78
N VAL A 132 -1.98 1.64 -36.41
CA VAL A 132 -1.19 1.50 -37.65
C VAL A 132 -1.78 2.32 -38.81
N ASP A 133 -3.09 2.52 -38.84
CA ASP A 133 -3.81 3.32 -39.84
C ASP A 133 -3.79 4.83 -39.56
N GLY A 134 -3.14 5.26 -38.49
CA GLY A 134 -3.04 6.66 -38.10
C GLY A 134 -4.26 7.20 -37.36
N GLN A 135 -5.28 6.39 -37.07
CA GLN A 135 -6.38 6.82 -36.22
C GLN A 135 -5.92 6.90 -34.76
N THR A 136 -6.32 7.98 -34.10
CA THR A 136 -6.16 8.18 -32.66
C THR A 136 -7.51 7.99 -31.97
N LEU A 137 -7.52 7.25 -30.87
CA LEU A 137 -8.68 7.01 -30.01
C LEU A 137 -8.32 7.34 -28.56
N ASP A 138 -9.34 7.65 -27.76
CA ASP A 138 -9.20 7.80 -26.32
C ASP A 138 -8.77 6.46 -25.69
N LEU A 139 -7.78 6.54 -24.80
CA LEU A 139 -7.29 5.44 -23.98
C LEU A 139 -7.84 5.58 -22.57
N PHE A 140 -8.43 4.49 -22.07
CA PHE A 140 -8.77 4.36 -20.66
C PHE A 140 -8.24 3.06 -20.10
N ILE A 141 -7.51 3.13 -19.00
CA ILE A 141 -6.95 1.96 -18.30
C ILE A 141 -7.29 2.06 -16.83
N GLY A 142 -8.04 1.10 -16.32
CA GLY A 142 -8.21 0.84 -14.90
C GLY A 142 -7.06 -0.01 -14.38
N LEU A 143 -6.54 0.37 -13.22
CA LEU A 143 -5.41 -0.25 -12.54
C LEU A 143 -5.80 -0.57 -11.12
N GLU A 144 -5.38 -1.74 -10.66
CA GLU A 144 -5.57 -2.16 -9.28
C GLU A 144 -4.29 -2.82 -8.76
N TRP A 145 -4.01 -2.62 -7.48
CA TRP A 145 -2.83 -3.20 -6.85
C TRP A 145 -3.09 -4.65 -6.44
N GLU A 146 -2.36 -5.57 -7.06
CA GLU A 146 -2.39 -6.99 -6.78
C GLU A 146 -1.46 -7.29 -5.59
N TRP A 147 -2.02 -7.29 -4.37
CA TRP A 147 -1.27 -7.48 -3.12
C TRP A 147 -0.43 -8.76 -3.11
N GLU A 148 -1.01 -9.88 -3.58
CA GLU A 148 -0.33 -11.18 -3.61
C GLU A 148 0.94 -11.18 -4.46
N LYS A 149 0.94 -10.41 -5.56
CA LYS A 149 2.07 -10.29 -6.48
C LYS A 149 2.88 -9.01 -6.31
N ALA A 150 2.48 -8.15 -5.37
CA ALA A 150 3.08 -6.85 -5.10
C ALA A 150 3.33 -6.01 -6.37
N ARG A 151 2.32 -5.92 -7.24
CA ARG A 151 2.39 -5.18 -8.51
C ARG A 151 1.08 -4.48 -8.84
N TRP A 152 1.13 -3.49 -9.73
CA TRP A 152 -0.06 -3.00 -10.41
C TRP A 152 -0.48 -3.99 -11.51
N GLY A 153 -1.76 -4.32 -11.54
CA GLY A 153 -2.39 -5.07 -12.62
C GLY A 153 -3.44 -4.23 -13.34
N ILE A 154 -3.68 -4.56 -14.61
CA ILE A 154 -4.74 -3.94 -15.41
C ILE A 154 -6.07 -4.58 -15.00
N SER A 155 -7.02 -3.77 -14.52
CA SER A 155 -8.36 -4.21 -14.11
C SER A 155 -9.43 -3.82 -15.13
N GLU A 156 -9.25 -2.70 -15.84
CA GLU A 156 -10.18 -2.22 -16.86
C GLU A 156 -9.41 -1.68 -18.07
N LEU A 157 -10.01 -1.78 -19.25
CA LEU A 157 -9.38 -1.33 -20.50
C LEU A 157 -10.45 -0.88 -21.49
N GLU A 158 -10.42 0.37 -21.95
CA GLU A 158 -11.29 0.80 -23.05
C GLU A 158 -10.39 1.39 -24.14
N PHE A 159 -10.22 0.63 -25.23
CA PHE A 159 -9.74 1.13 -26.52
C PHE A 159 -10.08 0.13 -27.64
N GLY A 160 -10.36 0.64 -28.84
CA GLY A 160 -10.60 -0.15 -30.07
C GLY A 160 -11.70 0.45 -30.97
N ARG A 161 -11.66 0.13 -32.27
CA ARG A 161 -12.41 0.81 -33.34
C ARG A 161 -13.93 0.56 -33.40
N GLU A 162 -14.40 -0.61 -33.03
CA GLU A 162 -15.79 -1.04 -33.27
C GLU A 162 -16.53 -1.26 -31.95
N LEU A 163 -17.51 -0.44 -31.60
CA LEU A 163 -18.28 -0.57 -30.35
C LEU A 163 -18.91 -1.97 -30.09
N SER A 164 -19.06 -2.81 -31.13
CA SER A 164 -19.52 -4.20 -31.05
C SER A 164 -18.43 -5.24 -30.75
N THR A 165 -17.15 -4.92 -31.00
CA THR A 165 -15.96 -5.76 -30.73
C THR A 165 -14.96 -5.12 -29.75
N SER A 166 -15.08 -3.81 -29.50
CA SER A 166 -14.17 -2.94 -28.74
C SER A 166 -14.70 -2.49 -27.38
N LYS A 167 -15.92 -2.90 -26.99
CA LYS A 167 -16.30 -2.92 -25.58
C LYS A 167 -15.67 -4.13 -24.90
N ALA A 168 -14.34 -4.13 -24.90
CA ALA A 168 -13.56 -4.73 -23.84
C ALA A 168 -13.74 -3.93 -22.53
N ARG A 169 -14.93 -3.41 -22.21
CA ARG A 169 -15.25 -2.96 -20.85
C ARG A 169 -15.28 -4.20 -19.97
N PHE A 170 -14.08 -4.64 -19.61
CA PHE A 170 -13.88 -5.59 -18.55
C PHE A 170 -14.16 -4.82 -17.29
N TYR A 171 -15.43 -4.82 -16.88
CA TYR A 171 -15.73 -4.74 -15.46
C TYR A 171 -15.28 -6.08 -14.91
N LEU A 172 -13.98 -6.22 -14.65
CA LEU A 172 -13.57 -7.10 -13.58
C LEU A 172 -14.15 -6.45 -12.36
N TYR A 173 -15.36 -6.88 -11.99
CA TYR A 173 -15.85 -6.73 -10.63
C TYR A 173 -14.83 -7.44 -9.76
N SER A 174 -13.75 -6.74 -9.48
CA SER A 174 -13.02 -6.90 -8.26
C SER A 174 -14.04 -6.54 -7.20
N ASN A 175 -14.72 -7.57 -6.70
CA ASN A 175 -15.37 -7.55 -5.39
C ASN A 175 -14.32 -7.35 -4.28
N PHE A 176 -13.10 -6.89 -4.57
CA PHE A 176 -12.32 -6.30 -3.51
C PHE A 176 -13.15 -5.16 -2.96
N LEU A 177 -13.40 -5.28 -1.67
CA LEU A 177 -14.02 -4.27 -0.85
C LEU A 177 -13.02 -3.18 -0.42
N PRO A 178 -11.82 -2.99 -1.05
CA PRO A 178 -10.71 -2.50 -0.27
C PRO A 178 -10.89 -1.02 0.03
N TYR A 179 -11.62 -0.20 -0.75
CA TYR A 179 -11.61 1.24 -0.48
C TYR A 179 -12.33 1.63 0.81
N ASN A 180 -13.53 1.08 1.06
CA ASN A 180 -14.23 1.34 2.32
C ASN A 180 -13.56 0.62 3.49
N TRP A 181 -13.02 -0.59 3.27
CA TRP A 181 -12.33 -1.35 4.30
C TRP A 181 -10.95 -0.78 4.63
N PHE A 182 -10.25 -0.19 3.66
CA PHE A 182 -8.97 0.50 3.80
C PHE A 182 -9.15 1.90 4.35
N ARG A 183 -10.13 2.69 3.88
CA ARG A 183 -10.44 4.01 4.44
C ARG A 183 -10.91 3.87 5.89
N GLY A 184 -11.82 2.94 6.16
CA GLY A 184 -12.24 2.58 7.51
C GLY A 184 -11.08 2.02 8.33
N GLY A 185 -10.32 1.09 7.76
CA GLY A 185 -9.14 0.46 8.38
C GLY A 185 -8.06 1.47 8.76
N VAL A 186 -7.75 2.44 7.90
CA VAL A 186 -6.81 3.53 8.20
C VAL A 186 -7.34 4.41 9.33
N ILE A 187 -8.64 4.73 9.36
CA ILE A 187 -9.23 5.50 10.46
C ILE A 187 -9.16 4.72 11.78
N TYR A 188 -9.58 3.45 11.79
CA TYR A 188 -9.50 2.59 12.98
C TYR A 188 -8.06 2.38 13.43
N LEU A 189 -7.13 2.20 12.50
CA LEU A 189 -5.71 2.06 12.77
C LEU A 189 -5.12 3.36 13.30
N SER A 190 -5.57 4.52 12.81
CA SER A 190 -5.17 5.84 13.33
C SER A 190 -5.58 6.01 14.78
N ILE A 191 -6.85 5.68 15.08
CA ILE A 191 -7.39 5.72 16.43
C ILE A 191 -6.64 4.73 17.32
N PHE A 192 -6.43 3.50 16.85
CA PHE A 192 -5.65 2.50 17.56
C PHE A 192 -4.23 2.98 17.85
N CYS A 193 -3.55 3.59 16.88
CA CYS A 193 -2.20 4.15 17.06
C CYS A 193 -2.21 5.25 18.12
N ALA A 194 -3.14 6.21 18.04
CA ALA A 194 -3.25 7.28 19.03
C ALA A 194 -3.49 6.72 20.45
N LEU A 195 -4.40 5.76 20.60
CA LEU A 195 -4.68 5.09 21.87
C LEU A 195 -3.48 4.27 22.36
N PHE A 196 -2.79 3.57 21.46
CA PHE A 196 -1.61 2.79 21.77
C PHE A 196 -0.47 3.70 22.27
N ILE A 197 -0.24 4.85 21.63
CA ILE A 197 0.75 5.84 22.06
C ILE A 197 0.41 6.42 23.43
N ALA A 198 -0.85 6.79 23.65
CA ALA A 198 -1.32 7.27 24.96
C ALA A 198 -1.07 6.20 26.04
N TRP A 199 -1.36 4.94 25.74
CA TRP A 199 -1.09 3.81 26.63
C TRP A 199 0.41 3.57 26.86
N GLN A 200 1.27 3.69 25.83
CA GLN A 200 2.72 3.63 25.98
C GLN A 200 3.26 4.71 26.91
N ILE A 201 2.84 5.96 26.70
CA ILE A 201 3.24 7.09 27.55
C ILE A 201 2.81 6.82 29.00
N TRP A 202 1.61 6.31 29.20
CA TRP A 202 1.12 5.95 30.53
C TRP A 202 1.92 4.82 31.19
N GLN A 203 2.27 3.76 30.45
CA GLN A 203 3.13 2.68 30.96
C GLN A 203 4.52 3.19 31.32
N LEU A 204 5.12 4.03 30.46
CA LEU A 204 6.43 4.66 30.71
C LEU A 204 6.39 5.49 32.00
N ARG A 205 5.34 6.29 32.21
CA ARG A 205 5.13 7.04 33.45
C ARG A 205 5.00 6.14 34.67
N LYS A 206 4.21 5.06 34.58
CA LYS A 206 4.08 4.08 35.68
C LYS A 206 5.40 3.39 36.00
N MET A 207 6.16 2.99 34.97
CA MET A 207 7.47 2.38 35.18
C MET A 207 8.44 3.37 35.82
N TRP A 208 8.39 4.64 35.41
CA TRP A 208 9.21 5.70 36.01
C TRP A 208 8.85 5.95 37.47
N ALA A 209 7.55 6.07 37.81
CA ALA A 209 7.09 6.21 39.19
C ALA A 209 7.52 5.02 40.06
N ASN A 210 7.37 3.78 39.57
CA ASN A 210 7.82 2.58 40.29
C ASN A 210 9.34 2.50 40.48
N LEU A 211 10.12 3.05 39.54
CA LEU A 211 11.58 3.14 39.67
C LEU A 211 11.95 4.21 40.69
N GLN A 212 11.30 5.38 40.63
CA GLN A 212 11.49 6.44 41.61
C GLN A 212 11.10 6.01 43.02
N GLU A 213 9.99 5.31 43.20
CA GLU A 213 9.59 4.80 44.52
C GLU A 213 10.60 3.79 45.06
N LYS A 214 11.18 2.93 44.20
CA LYS A 214 12.24 2.00 44.63
C LYS A 214 13.60 2.65 44.86
N GLU A 215 13.93 3.70 44.11
CA GLU A 215 15.14 4.51 44.35
C GLU A 215 14.96 5.39 45.61
N ASN A 216 13.75 5.89 45.88
CA ASN A 216 13.41 6.68 47.07
C ASN A 216 13.08 5.84 48.31
N LEU A 217 12.85 4.53 48.17
CA LEU A 217 12.88 3.56 49.28
C LEU A 217 14.32 3.12 49.62
N LEU A 218 15.33 3.71 48.97
CA LEU A 218 16.76 3.53 49.27
C LEU A 218 17.45 4.85 49.69
N PRO A 219 16.87 5.60 50.63
CA PRO A 219 17.71 6.20 51.67
C PRO A 219 17.06 6.09 53.06
N ASN A 220 17.66 5.25 53.92
CA ASN A 220 17.70 5.32 55.41
C ASN A 220 17.64 3.98 56.18
N GLU A 221 18.05 2.84 55.60
CA GLU A 221 18.41 1.67 56.42
C GLU A 221 19.93 1.40 56.43
N ALA A 222 20.74 2.47 56.41
CA ALA A 222 22.19 2.39 56.66
C ALA A 222 22.66 3.24 57.85
N HIS A 223 21.78 3.96 58.53
CA HIS A 223 22.11 4.68 59.77
C HIS A 223 20.93 4.59 60.74
N ASN A 224 20.93 3.51 61.53
CA ASN A 224 20.57 3.45 62.95
C ASN A 224 20.18 2.00 63.29
N PHE A 225 21.20 1.19 63.60
CA PHE A 225 21.41 0.47 64.85
C PHE A 225 22.42 -0.66 64.64
#